data_AF-A0AAD2G3P9-F1
#
_entry.id   AF-A0AAD2G3P9-F1
#
_cell.length_a   1.000
_cell.length_b   1.000
_cell.length_c   1.000
_cell.angle_alpha   90.00
_cell.angle_beta   90.00
_cell.angle_gamma   90.00
#
_symmetry.space_group_name_H-M   'P 1'
#
loop_
_entity.id
_entity.type
_entity.pdbx_description
1 polymer ?
#
loop_
_entity_poly.entity_id
_entity_poly.type
_entity_poly.pdbx_seq_one_letter_code
_entity_poly.pdbx_strand_id
1 'polypeptide(L)'
;MSSGDISQLTAMGFDEPSSRQALASANGNVETAVNILLGVIPAPAAPSSSSAASPSAADVGDMIVCPTSQYSVDNGRSACTCIALTAATDFLKLSGGGSVALNAEFLQNMIMNGVQNYQTLSSASPVEHLSAEEVLQKDQGKCFPLSVRGGIRQGILSSDSFHPMGMQALLEGIQQEQQGQSNAYIAVLITKTPETVLVCLPVSGSNSAHWLIDSHPRAAHLGADGSYAKPHPNLASLLLSLQAIFPPTELGPDIPEMMAMMYNSFDMYPLQMN
;
A
#
# COMPACT_ATOMS: atom_id res chain seq x y z
N MET A 1 -9.72 34.04 -10.14
CA MET A 1 -9.13 33.93 -8.78
C MET A 1 -10.14 34.49 -7.80
N SER A 2 -10.67 33.65 -6.92
CA SER A 2 -11.54 34.16 -5.86
C SER A 2 -10.67 34.73 -4.73
N SER A 3 -11.14 35.75 -4.03
CA SER A 3 -10.48 36.24 -2.80
C SER A 3 -10.47 35.17 -1.69
N GLY A 4 -11.35 34.17 -1.80
CA GLY A 4 -11.41 33.02 -0.90
C GLY A 4 -10.19 32.11 -1.04
N ASP A 5 -9.76 31.82 -2.27
CA ASP A 5 -8.64 30.90 -2.55
C ASP A 5 -7.32 31.42 -1.95
N ILE A 6 -7.09 32.74 -2.05
CA ILE A 6 -5.90 33.39 -1.47
C ILE A 6 -5.96 33.35 0.05
N SER A 7 -7.14 33.62 0.63
CA SER A 7 -7.35 33.57 2.09
C SER A 7 -7.15 32.16 2.65
N GLN A 8 -7.50 31.14 1.86
CA GLN A 8 -7.28 29.74 2.22
C GLN A 8 -5.78 29.40 2.25
N LEU A 9 -5.02 29.79 1.23
CA LEU A 9 -3.57 29.54 1.18
C LEU A 9 -2.81 30.32 2.26
N THR A 10 -3.21 31.56 2.55
CA THR A 10 -2.59 32.33 3.64
C THR A 10 -2.93 31.77 5.01
N ALA A 11 -4.14 31.23 5.21
CA ALA A 11 -4.51 30.49 6.41
C ALA A 11 -3.72 29.19 6.60
N MET A 12 -3.21 28.59 5.51
CA MET A 12 -2.28 27.45 5.55
C MET A 12 -0.83 27.86 5.87
N GLY A 13 -0.54 29.16 5.99
CA GLY A 13 0.78 29.68 6.36
C GLY A 13 1.66 30.10 5.19
N PHE A 14 1.16 30.04 3.95
CA PHE A 14 1.88 30.57 2.79
C PHE A 14 1.77 32.10 2.72
N ASP A 15 2.78 32.77 2.19
CA ASP A 15 2.70 34.21 2.01
C ASP A 15 1.74 34.59 0.86
N GLU A 16 1.08 35.73 0.99
CA GLU A 16 0.07 36.18 0.04
C GLU A 16 0.62 36.40 -1.40
N PRO A 17 1.82 37.00 -1.60
CA PRO A 17 2.44 37.09 -2.91
C PRO A 17 2.66 35.73 -3.59
N SER A 18 3.27 34.77 -2.90
CA SER A 18 3.51 33.41 -3.42
C SER A 18 2.20 32.69 -3.71
N SER A 19 1.19 32.84 -2.85
CA SER A 19 -0.15 32.26 -3.03
C SER A 19 -0.83 32.76 -4.31
N ARG A 20 -0.75 34.07 -4.60
CA ARG A 20 -1.26 34.63 -5.86
C ARG A 20 -0.53 34.08 -7.07
N GLN A 21 0.80 33.99 -7.00
CA GLN A 21 1.62 33.48 -8.09
C GLN A 21 1.33 31.99 -8.35
N ALA A 22 1.24 31.17 -7.31
CA ALA A 22 0.94 29.76 -7.42
C ALA A 22 -0.47 29.51 -8.00
N LEU A 23 -1.48 30.26 -7.53
CA LEU A 23 -2.82 30.22 -8.12
C LEU A 23 -2.85 30.67 -9.58
N ALA A 24 -1.98 31.61 -9.98
CA ALA A 24 -1.86 32.02 -11.37
C ALA A 24 -1.31 30.89 -12.24
N SER A 25 -0.23 30.25 -11.78
CA SER A 25 0.40 29.10 -12.45
C SER A 25 -0.52 27.87 -12.48
N ALA A 26 -1.38 27.72 -11.48
CA ALA A 26 -2.34 26.62 -11.35
C ALA A 26 -3.70 26.88 -12.02
N ASN A 27 -3.87 27.96 -12.80
CA ASN A 27 -5.16 28.37 -13.38
C ASN A 27 -6.30 28.44 -12.36
N GLY A 28 -6.00 28.87 -11.13
CA GLY A 28 -6.95 28.97 -10.02
C GLY A 28 -7.26 27.65 -9.30
N ASN A 29 -6.60 26.54 -9.63
CA ASN A 29 -6.74 25.28 -8.89
C ASN A 29 -5.92 25.34 -7.59
N VAL A 30 -6.61 25.35 -6.44
CA VAL A 30 -5.98 25.47 -5.11
C VAL A 30 -5.04 24.32 -4.81
N GLU A 31 -5.40 23.07 -5.14
CA GLU A 31 -4.59 21.88 -4.88
C GLU A 31 -3.28 21.91 -5.68
N THR A 32 -3.36 22.27 -6.97
CA THR A 32 -2.17 22.44 -7.80
C THR A 32 -1.32 23.62 -7.32
N ALA A 33 -1.93 24.70 -6.83
CA ALA A 33 -1.21 25.82 -6.24
C ALA A 33 -0.47 25.41 -4.95
N VAL A 34 -1.08 24.57 -4.10
CA VAL A 34 -0.41 23.98 -2.92
C VAL A 34 0.79 23.15 -3.35
N ASN A 35 0.66 22.29 -4.36
CA ASN A 35 1.79 21.50 -4.88
C ASN A 35 2.93 22.38 -5.39
N ILE A 36 2.62 23.48 -6.08
CA ILE A 36 3.61 24.48 -6.52
C ILE A 36 4.30 25.15 -5.32
N LEU A 37 3.55 25.54 -4.29
CA LEU A 37 4.08 26.21 -3.09
C LEU A 37 4.95 25.27 -2.24
N LEU A 38 4.64 23.98 -2.22
CA LEU A 38 5.42 22.96 -1.53
C LEU A 38 6.67 22.53 -2.33
N GLY A 39 6.90 23.10 -3.52
CA GLY A 39 8.02 22.67 -4.38
C GLY A 39 7.86 21.26 -4.94
N VAL A 40 6.66 20.67 -4.83
CA VAL A 40 6.32 19.40 -5.46
C VAL A 40 6.13 19.69 -6.94
N ILE A 41 7.21 19.58 -7.71
CA ILE A 41 7.21 19.79 -9.15
C ILE A 41 6.20 18.80 -9.75
N PRO A 42 5.04 19.26 -10.26
CA PRO A 42 4.16 18.37 -11.01
C PRO A 42 4.94 17.96 -12.25
N ALA A 43 5.08 16.65 -12.49
CA ALA A 43 5.70 16.16 -13.70
C ALA A 43 5.07 16.88 -14.91
N PRO A 44 5.88 17.43 -15.84
CA PRO A 44 5.36 18.26 -16.92
C PRO A 44 4.32 17.46 -17.70
N ALA A 45 3.10 18.00 -17.81
CA ALA A 45 2.05 17.44 -18.65
C ALA A 45 2.60 17.35 -20.07
N ALA A 46 2.83 16.12 -20.54
CA ALA A 46 3.45 15.86 -21.82
C ALA A 46 2.60 16.47 -22.96
N PRO A 47 3.22 17.10 -23.97
CA PRO A 47 2.52 17.61 -25.13
C PRO A 47 1.82 16.45 -25.85
N SER A 48 0.53 16.63 -26.10
CA SER A 48 -0.30 15.74 -26.92
C SER A 48 0.19 15.73 -28.37
N SER A 49 1.09 14.80 -28.71
CA SER A 49 1.52 14.53 -30.08
C SER A 49 1.35 13.04 -30.42
N SER A 50 0.39 12.79 -31.30
CA SER A 50 0.13 11.65 -32.19
C SER A 50 1.17 10.52 -32.31
N SER A 51 0.69 9.32 -31.96
CA SER A 51 0.88 8.03 -32.66
C SER A 51 2.30 7.54 -32.93
N ALA A 52 2.98 7.12 -31.86
CA ALA A 52 3.86 5.96 -31.90
C ALA A 52 3.14 4.84 -31.16
N ALA A 53 3.00 3.66 -31.79
CA ALA A 53 2.33 2.51 -31.21
C ALA A 53 3.08 2.08 -29.94
N SER A 54 2.58 2.54 -28.80
CA SER A 54 2.92 1.99 -27.50
C SER A 54 2.56 0.50 -27.54
N PRO A 55 3.39 -0.40 -26.99
CA PRO A 55 2.96 -1.78 -26.77
C PRO A 55 1.65 -1.68 -26.00
N SER A 56 0.55 -2.18 -26.58
CA SER A 56 -0.78 -2.08 -25.97
C SER A 56 -0.63 -2.62 -24.56
N ALA A 57 -0.84 -1.77 -23.55
CA ALA A 57 -1.01 -2.19 -22.17
C ALA A 57 -2.10 -3.27 -22.22
N ALA A 58 -1.68 -4.53 -22.19
CA ALA A 58 -2.57 -5.66 -22.21
C ALA A 58 -3.43 -5.50 -20.97
N ASP A 59 -4.72 -5.25 -21.21
CA ASP A 59 -5.83 -5.02 -20.28
C ASP A 59 -5.49 -5.44 -18.85
N VAL A 60 -4.77 -4.58 -18.12
CA VAL A 60 -4.48 -4.83 -16.71
C VAL A 60 -5.81 -4.60 -16.04
N GLY A 61 -6.41 -5.67 -15.55
CA GLY A 61 -7.79 -5.66 -15.09
C GLY A 61 -8.11 -4.49 -14.16
N ASP A 62 -9.37 -4.06 -14.20
CA ASP A 62 -9.83 -2.98 -13.34
C ASP A 62 -9.63 -3.31 -11.85
N MET A 63 -9.47 -2.26 -11.03
CA MET A 63 -9.47 -2.38 -9.59
C MET A 63 -10.75 -3.07 -9.12
N ILE A 64 -10.61 -4.12 -8.32
CA ILE A 64 -11.73 -4.79 -7.70
C ILE A 64 -12.01 -4.07 -6.38
N VAL A 65 -13.23 -3.60 -6.20
CA VAL A 65 -13.65 -2.88 -4.99
C VAL A 65 -14.77 -3.65 -4.30
N CYS A 66 -14.74 -3.67 -2.97
CA CYS A 66 -15.82 -4.13 -2.12
C CYS A 66 -16.22 -2.98 -1.18
N PRO A 67 -17.52 -2.62 -1.08
CA PRO A 67 -17.97 -1.55 -0.18
C PRO A 67 -17.66 -1.79 1.29
N THR A 68 -17.38 -3.05 1.68
CA THR A 68 -17.00 -3.40 3.05
C THR A 68 -15.53 -3.06 3.27
N SER A 69 -15.24 -2.27 4.29
CA SER A 69 -13.88 -2.05 4.81
C SER A 69 -13.75 -2.64 6.21
N GLN A 70 -12.53 -2.61 6.77
CA GLN A 70 -12.35 -3.01 8.17
C GLN A 70 -13.13 -2.14 9.16
N TYR A 71 -13.47 -0.89 8.77
CA TYR A 71 -14.28 0.01 9.61
C TYR A 71 -15.78 -0.26 9.52
N SER A 72 -16.21 -1.09 8.56
CA SER A 72 -17.60 -1.50 8.39
C SER A 72 -18.03 -2.60 9.36
N VAL A 73 -17.09 -3.21 10.10
CA VAL A 73 -17.32 -4.37 10.98
C VAL A 73 -16.95 -4.00 12.42
N ASP A 74 -17.77 -4.44 13.38
CA ASP A 74 -17.49 -4.24 14.81
C ASP A 74 -16.13 -4.83 15.21
N ASN A 75 -15.35 -4.04 15.95
CA ASN A 75 -13.96 -4.34 16.32
C ASN A 75 -12.99 -4.52 15.14
N GLY A 76 -13.35 -4.13 13.91
CA GLY A 76 -12.48 -4.27 12.74
C GLY A 76 -11.41 -3.19 12.63
N ARG A 77 -11.54 -2.07 13.37
CA ARG A 77 -10.58 -0.94 13.37
C ARG A 77 -9.13 -1.37 13.61
N SER A 78 -8.92 -2.39 14.42
CA SER A 78 -7.59 -2.83 14.88
C SER A 78 -7.21 -4.20 14.33
N ALA A 79 -7.99 -4.71 13.36
CA ALA A 79 -7.85 -6.05 12.79
C ALA A 79 -7.07 -6.10 11.46
N CYS A 80 -6.50 -4.98 10.97
CA CYS A 80 -5.82 -4.87 9.67
C CYS A 80 -4.79 -5.99 9.45
N THR A 81 -3.94 -6.28 10.44
CA THR A 81 -2.95 -7.37 10.39
C THR A 81 -3.59 -8.73 10.15
N CYS A 82 -4.64 -9.07 10.91
CA CYS A 82 -5.34 -10.36 10.77
C CYS A 82 -6.10 -10.47 9.45
N ILE A 83 -6.69 -9.36 8.98
CA ILE A 83 -7.34 -9.29 7.66
C ILE A 83 -6.32 -9.54 6.55
N ALA A 84 -5.16 -8.88 6.60
CA ALA A 84 -4.10 -9.07 5.61
C ALA A 84 -3.56 -10.51 5.63
N LEU A 85 -3.40 -11.13 6.81
CA LEU A 85 -2.98 -12.54 6.94
C LEU A 85 -4.04 -13.53 6.42
N THR A 86 -5.33 -13.25 6.63
CA THR A 86 -6.43 -14.00 6.02
C THR A 86 -6.36 -13.89 4.50
N ALA A 87 -6.23 -12.67 3.97
CA ALA A 87 -6.09 -12.44 2.54
C ALA A 87 -4.88 -13.17 1.95
N ALA A 88 -3.74 -13.18 2.65
CA ALA A 88 -2.54 -13.89 2.23
C ALA A 88 -2.77 -15.40 2.17
N THR A 89 -3.42 -15.96 3.20
CA THR A 89 -3.76 -17.38 3.28
C THR A 89 -4.66 -17.79 2.11
N ASP A 90 -5.73 -17.05 1.87
CA ASP A 90 -6.72 -17.37 0.85
C ASP A 90 -6.15 -17.16 -0.56
N PHE A 91 -5.39 -16.07 -0.77
CA PHE A 91 -4.71 -15.81 -2.04
C PHE A 91 -3.73 -16.93 -2.40
N LEU A 92 -2.88 -17.34 -1.45
CA LEU A 92 -1.87 -18.38 -1.70
C LEU A 92 -2.54 -19.74 -2.00
N LYS A 93 -3.62 -20.10 -1.28
CA LYS A 93 -4.42 -21.29 -1.60
C LYS A 93 -4.99 -21.26 -3.01
N LEU A 94 -5.56 -20.13 -3.43
CA LEU A 94 -6.10 -19.96 -4.79
C LEU A 94 -4.99 -20.06 -5.85
N SER A 95 -3.82 -19.47 -5.58
CA SER A 95 -2.70 -19.47 -6.51
C SER A 95 -2.09 -20.85 -6.75
N GLY A 96 -2.17 -21.77 -5.78
CA GLY A 96 -1.74 -23.16 -5.95
C GLY A 96 -2.58 -23.95 -6.96
N GLY A 97 -3.81 -23.50 -7.24
CA GLY A 97 -4.73 -24.09 -8.22
C GLY A 97 -4.62 -23.52 -9.63
N GLY A 98 -3.76 -22.52 -9.87
CA GLY A 98 -3.58 -21.87 -11.16
C GLY A 98 -3.98 -20.39 -11.16
N SER A 99 -4.90 -20.00 -12.05
CA SER A 99 -5.29 -18.60 -12.24
C SER A 99 -5.97 -18.03 -10.99
N VAL A 100 -5.45 -16.92 -10.46
CA VAL A 100 -6.01 -16.24 -9.30
C VAL A 100 -7.16 -15.33 -9.75
N ALA A 101 -8.39 -15.74 -9.47
CA ALA A 101 -9.58 -14.93 -9.72
C ALA A 101 -9.99 -14.20 -8.42
N LEU A 102 -9.50 -12.97 -8.23
CA LEU A 102 -10.00 -12.11 -7.16
C LEU A 102 -11.34 -11.47 -7.57
N ASN A 103 -12.23 -11.28 -6.60
CA ASN A 103 -13.52 -10.64 -6.80
C ASN A 103 -13.98 -9.94 -5.49
N ALA A 104 -15.12 -9.26 -5.53
CA ALA A 104 -15.64 -8.55 -4.35
C ALA A 104 -15.98 -9.49 -3.18
N GLU A 105 -16.37 -10.75 -3.46
CA GLU A 105 -16.67 -11.76 -2.44
C GLU A 105 -15.40 -12.18 -1.69
N PHE A 106 -14.27 -12.37 -2.40
CA PHE A 106 -12.96 -12.58 -1.79
C PHE A 106 -12.62 -11.45 -0.80
N LEU A 107 -12.80 -10.20 -1.23
CA LEU A 107 -12.55 -9.01 -0.39
C LEU A 107 -13.47 -8.95 0.83
N GLN A 108 -14.76 -9.28 0.67
CA GLN A 108 -15.67 -9.34 1.80
C GLN A 108 -15.28 -10.44 2.79
N ASN A 109 -14.96 -11.64 2.29
CA ASN A 109 -14.60 -12.79 3.11
C ASN A 109 -13.30 -12.54 3.89
N MET A 110 -12.27 -11.93 3.27
CA MET A 110 -11.03 -11.62 4.00
C MET A 110 -11.28 -10.65 5.17
N ILE A 111 -12.21 -9.70 5.02
CA ILE A 111 -12.57 -8.75 6.08
C ILE A 111 -13.28 -9.50 7.21
N MET A 112 -14.36 -10.21 6.90
CA MET A 112 -15.17 -10.89 7.92
C MET A 112 -14.36 -11.92 8.70
N ASN A 113 -13.62 -12.78 7.98
CA ASN A 113 -12.79 -13.81 8.59
C ASN A 113 -11.59 -13.20 9.34
N GLY A 114 -10.98 -12.14 8.79
CA GLY A 114 -9.89 -11.43 9.44
C GLY A 114 -10.27 -10.79 10.77
N VAL A 115 -11.43 -10.14 10.84
CA VAL A 115 -11.96 -9.55 12.09
C VAL A 115 -12.30 -10.65 13.10
N GLN A 116 -12.90 -11.75 12.66
CA GLN A 116 -13.20 -12.89 13.54
C GLN A 116 -11.91 -13.52 14.12
N ASN A 117 -10.89 -13.71 13.28
CA ASN A 117 -9.58 -14.21 13.71
C ASN A 117 -8.92 -13.25 14.71
N TYR A 118 -8.99 -11.94 14.43
CA TYR A 118 -8.51 -10.91 15.36
C TYR A 118 -9.20 -11.00 16.72
N GLN A 119 -10.53 -11.06 16.77
CA GLN A 119 -11.28 -11.16 18.03
C GLN A 119 -10.91 -12.42 18.84
N THR A 120 -10.68 -13.53 18.15
CA THR A 120 -10.23 -14.78 18.78
C THR A 120 -8.86 -14.60 19.44
N LEU A 121 -7.91 -13.96 18.75
CA LEU A 121 -6.54 -13.77 19.22
C LEU A 121 -6.38 -12.63 20.23
N SER A 122 -7.16 -11.54 20.09
CA SER A 122 -7.11 -10.36 20.95
C SER A 122 -7.74 -10.61 22.32
N SER A 123 -8.70 -11.55 22.43
CA SER A 123 -9.28 -11.95 23.73
C SER A 123 -8.24 -12.38 24.78
N ALA A 124 -7.05 -12.79 24.34
CA ALA A 124 -5.94 -13.21 25.19
C ALA A 124 -4.93 -12.10 25.49
N SER A 125 -5.10 -10.86 24.99
CA SER A 125 -4.08 -9.81 25.07
C SER A 125 -4.68 -8.43 25.35
N PRO A 126 -4.07 -7.63 26.23
CA PRO A 126 -4.50 -6.26 26.47
C PRO A 126 -4.07 -5.28 25.36
N VAL A 127 -3.25 -5.73 24.40
CA VAL A 127 -2.72 -4.89 23.33
C VAL A 127 -3.72 -4.84 22.17
N GLU A 128 -4.16 -3.63 21.81
CA GLU A 128 -5.17 -3.42 20.77
C GLU A 128 -4.65 -3.76 19.37
N HIS A 129 -3.38 -3.45 19.08
CA HIS A 129 -2.75 -3.72 17.79
C HIS A 129 -1.71 -4.82 17.92
N LEU A 130 -1.87 -5.90 17.15
CA LEU A 130 -0.92 -7.00 17.11
C LEU A 130 -0.05 -6.88 15.86
N SER A 131 1.26 -7.04 16.03
CA SER A 131 2.18 -7.18 14.90
C SER A 131 1.92 -8.51 14.18
N ALA A 132 2.35 -8.62 12.91
CA ALA A 132 2.19 -9.88 12.17
C ALA A 132 2.95 -11.05 12.83
N GLU A 133 4.11 -10.78 13.43
CA GLU A 133 4.88 -11.76 14.18
C GLU A 133 4.12 -12.26 15.42
N GLU A 134 3.54 -11.35 16.21
CA GLU A 134 2.75 -11.72 17.39
C GLU A 134 1.51 -12.54 17.01
N VAL A 135 0.84 -12.17 15.91
CA VAL A 135 -0.31 -12.93 15.39
C VAL A 135 0.10 -14.34 14.99
N LEU A 136 1.15 -14.49 14.17
CA LEU A 136 1.61 -15.80 13.69
C LEU A 136 2.11 -16.68 14.86
N GLN A 137 2.80 -16.09 15.84
CA GLN A 137 3.27 -16.81 17.02
C GLN A 137 2.12 -17.28 17.91
N LYS A 138 1.10 -16.45 18.12
CA LYS A 138 -0.08 -16.80 18.94
C LYS A 138 -0.98 -17.83 18.24
N ASP A 139 -1.13 -17.72 16.93
CA ASP A 139 -2.01 -18.59 16.14
C ASP A 139 -1.50 -20.03 16.05
N GLN A 140 -0.18 -20.23 16.01
CA GLN A 140 0.47 -21.54 15.85
C GLN A 140 -0.01 -22.31 14.62
N GLY A 141 -0.36 -21.60 13.54
CA GLY A 141 -0.77 -22.19 12.26
C GLY A 141 -2.22 -22.68 12.21
N LYS A 142 -3.06 -22.32 13.17
CA LYS A 142 -4.48 -22.74 13.22
C LYS A 142 -5.33 -21.98 12.20
N CYS A 143 -5.33 -20.66 12.27
CA CYS A 143 -6.04 -19.78 11.35
C CYS A 143 -5.15 -19.38 10.17
N PHE A 144 -3.84 -19.25 10.40
CA PHE A 144 -2.87 -18.77 9.43
C PHE A 144 -1.77 -19.82 9.21
N PRO A 145 -1.96 -20.79 8.30
CA PRO A 145 -0.96 -21.81 7.96
C PRO A 145 0.18 -21.21 7.11
N LEU A 146 0.79 -20.14 7.61
CA LEU A 146 1.80 -19.34 6.95
C LEU A 146 3.12 -19.39 7.72
N SER A 147 4.24 -19.27 7.01
CA SER A 147 5.57 -19.04 7.58
C SER A 147 6.23 -17.83 6.95
N VAL A 148 7.06 -17.14 7.74
CA VAL A 148 7.89 -16.04 7.27
C VAL A 148 9.13 -16.59 6.58
N ARG A 149 9.28 -16.31 5.29
CA ARG A 149 10.42 -16.71 4.46
C ARG A 149 11.50 -15.65 4.49
N GLY A 150 12.73 -16.04 4.81
CA GLY A 150 13.89 -15.13 4.81
C GLY A 150 13.88 -14.10 5.95
N GLY A 151 13.01 -14.26 6.94
CA GLY A 151 12.87 -13.34 8.07
C GLY A 151 12.11 -12.05 7.74
N ILE A 152 11.93 -11.22 8.77
CA ILE A 152 11.30 -9.91 8.68
C ILE A 152 12.29 -8.93 8.03
N ARG A 153 11.84 -8.12 7.07
CA ARG A 153 12.67 -7.06 6.49
C ARG A 153 12.20 -5.70 6.96
N GLN A 154 13.12 -4.93 7.53
CA GLN A 154 12.83 -3.56 7.93
C GLN A 154 13.31 -2.61 6.84
N GLY A 155 12.43 -1.69 6.46
CA GLY A 155 12.72 -0.68 5.45
C GLY A 155 12.41 0.73 5.93
N ILE A 156 12.79 1.69 5.11
CA ILE A 156 12.59 3.12 5.36
C ILE A 156 11.98 3.74 4.11
N LEU A 157 10.89 4.47 4.26
CA LEU A 157 10.36 5.32 3.20
C LEU A 157 11.35 6.46 2.97
N SER A 158 11.89 6.53 1.75
CA SER A 158 12.86 7.53 1.35
C SER A 158 12.42 8.17 0.03
N SER A 159 12.77 9.44 -0.15
CA SER A 159 12.69 10.11 -1.45
C SER A 159 13.74 9.59 -2.44
N ASP A 160 14.82 8.98 -1.95
CA ASP A 160 15.79 8.28 -2.78
C ASP A 160 15.20 6.92 -3.22
N SER A 161 14.85 6.85 -4.51
CA SER A 161 14.29 5.64 -5.13
C SER A 161 15.27 4.46 -5.16
N PHE A 162 16.57 4.71 -5.01
CA PHE A 162 17.62 3.69 -5.01
C PHE A 162 18.12 3.34 -3.61
N HIS A 163 17.44 3.81 -2.56
CA HIS A 163 17.84 3.53 -1.20
C HIS A 163 17.86 2.00 -0.95
N PRO A 164 18.93 1.42 -0.39
CA PRO A 164 19.05 -0.04 -0.24
C PRO A 164 18.04 -0.63 0.75
N MET A 165 17.55 0.17 1.68
CA MET A 165 16.43 -0.19 2.58
C MET A 165 15.08 0.35 2.10
N GLY A 166 15.03 0.90 0.89
CA GLY A 166 13.81 1.41 0.28
C GLY A 166 12.87 0.28 -0.14
N MET A 167 11.60 0.61 -0.31
CA MET A 167 10.55 -0.37 -0.64
C MET A 167 10.83 -1.15 -1.93
N GLN A 168 11.38 -0.49 -2.95
CA GLN A 168 11.77 -1.13 -4.20
C GLN A 168 12.83 -2.20 -3.99
N ALA A 169 13.97 -1.84 -3.39
CA ALA A 169 15.08 -2.75 -3.17
C ALA A 169 14.66 -3.99 -2.35
N LEU A 170 13.82 -3.80 -1.33
CA LEU A 170 13.32 -4.90 -0.51
C LEU A 170 12.37 -5.83 -1.29
N LEU A 171 11.41 -5.29 -2.05
CA LEU A 171 10.49 -6.11 -2.86
C LEU A 171 11.22 -6.86 -3.98
N GLU A 172 12.17 -6.21 -4.65
CA GLU A 172 13.03 -6.85 -5.65
C GLU A 172 13.84 -7.99 -5.05
N GLY A 173 14.43 -7.78 -3.86
CA GLY A 173 15.15 -8.83 -3.14
C GLY A 173 14.25 -10.02 -2.79
N ILE A 174 13.03 -9.77 -2.30
CA ILE A 174 12.04 -10.81 -2.01
C ILE A 174 11.71 -11.61 -3.29
N GLN A 175 11.46 -10.92 -4.39
CA GLN A 175 11.10 -11.55 -5.67
C GLN A 175 12.26 -12.36 -6.27
N GLN A 176 13.50 -11.88 -6.14
CA GLN A 176 14.70 -12.59 -6.59
C GLN A 176 14.93 -13.88 -5.79
N GLU A 177 14.69 -13.86 -4.48
CA GLU A 177 14.80 -15.05 -3.63
C GLU A 177 13.76 -16.14 -3.93
N GLN A 178 12.73 -15.82 -4.71
CA GLN A 178 11.78 -16.80 -5.22
C GLN A 178 12.28 -17.58 -6.45
N GLN A 179 13.41 -17.20 -7.05
CA GLN A 179 13.91 -17.89 -8.24
C GLN A 179 14.14 -19.38 -7.95
N GLY A 180 13.64 -20.23 -8.84
CA GLY A 180 13.73 -21.69 -8.71
C GLY A 180 12.70 -22.35 -7.79
N GLN A 181 11.72 -21.60 -7.28
CA GLN A 181 10.64 -22.14 -6.47
C GLN A 181 9.45 -22.58 -7.33
N SER A 182 8.69 -23.57 -6.86
CA SER A 182 7.47 -24.05 -7.51
C SER A 182 6.24 -23.18 -7.26
N ASN A 183 6.27 -22.32 -6.23
CA ASN A 183 5.13 -21.49 -5.86
C ASN A 183 5.01 -20.31 -6.84
N ALA A 184 3.83 -20.10 -7.41
CA ALA A 184 3.59 -19.04 -8.39
C ALA A 184 3.69 -17.62 -7.81
N TYR A 185 3.50 -17.47 -6.49
CA TYR A 185 3.50 -16.19 -5.78
C TYR A 185 4.18 -16.28 -4.42
N ILE A 186 4.62 -15.13 -3.90
CA ILE A 186 4.86 -14.85 -2.47
C ILE A 186 3.92 -13.75 -2.02
N ALA A 187 3.28 -13.94 -0.88
CA ALA A 187 2.55 -12.89 -0.20
C ALA A 187 3.55 -12.07 0.63
N VAL A 188 3.43 -10.75 0.64
CA VAL A 188 4.26 -9.85 1.42
C VAL A 188 3.34 -8.94 2.20
N LEU A 189 3.26 -9.17 3.50
CA LEU A 189 2.59 -8.24 4.40
C LEU A 189 3.49 -7.02 4.58
N ILE A 190 2.98 -5.81 4.37
CA ILE A 190 3.71 -4.56 4.59
C ILE A 190 2.99 -3.80 5.70
N THR A 191 3.69 -3.51 6.78
CA THR A 191 3.15 -2.74 7.91
C THR A 191 3.87 -1.42 8.02
N LYS A 192 3.11 -0.34 7.92
CA LYS A 192 3.53 1.00 8.33
C LYS A 192 2.51 1.51 9.33
N THR A 193 2.89 1.47 10.61
CA THR A 193 1.99 1.70 11.73
C THR A 193 1.16 2.97 11.56
N PRO A 194 -0.18 2.89 11.75
CA PRO A 194 -0.95 1.75 12.24
C PRO A 194 -1.51 0.81 11.15
N GLU A 195 -1.10 0.96 9.90
CA GLU A 195 -1.75 0.30 8.77
C GLU A 195 -0.94 -0.90 8.24
N THR A 196 -1.65 -1.93 7.79
CA THR A 196 -1.08 -3.13 7.17
C THR A 196 -1.80 -3.41 5.86
N VAL A 197 -1.02 -3.65 4.80
CA VAL A 197 -1.52 -4.04 3.47
C VAL A 197 -0.85 -5.35 3.02
N LEU A 198 -1.45 -6.00 2.04
CA LEU A 198 -0.91 -7.21 1.42
C LEU A 198 -0.47 -6.92 -0.01
N VAL A 199 0.75 -7.34 -0.35
CA VAL A 199 1.26 -7.38 -1.71
C VAL A 199 1.49 -8.83 -2.11
N CYS A 200 1.01 -9.25 -3.28
CA CYS A 200 1.33 -10.57 -3.83
C CYS A 200 2.25 -10.40 -5.03
N LEU A 201 3.49 -10.87 -4.90
CA LEU A 201 4.50 -10.80 -5.95
C LEU A 201 4.51 -12.13 -6.73
N PRO A 202 4.40 -12.11 -8.06
CA PRO A 202 4.59 -13.31 -8.86
C PRO A 202 6.08 -13.68 -8.92
N VAL A 203 6.37 -14.95 -9.23
CA VAL A 203 7.75 -15.37 -9.54
C VAL A 203 8.35 -14.50 -10.64
N SER A 204 9.62 -14.11 -10.47
CA SER A 204 10.35 -13.31 -11.46
C SER A 204 10.27 -13.92 -12.86
N GLY A 205 9.96 -13.08 -13.86
CA GLY A 205 9.81 -13.50 -15.26
C GLY A 205 8.43 -14.07 -15.61
N SER A 206 7.52 -14.21 -14.65
CA SER A 206 6.11 -14.51 -14.93
C SER A 206 5.39 -13.31 -15.54
N ASN A 207 4.43 -13.58 -16.44
CA ASN A 207 3.50 -12.56 -16.98
C ASN A 207 2.31 -12.27 -16.05
N SER A 208 2.30 -12.89 -14.86
CA SER A 208 1.30 -12.63 -13.84
C SER A 208 1.37 -11.20 -13.30
N ALA A 209 0.21 -10.63 -12.94
CA ALA A 209 0.15 -9.33 -12.29
C ALA A 209 0.69 -9.41 -10.85
N HIS A 210 1.24 -8.28 -10.38
CA HIS A 210 1.45 -8.04 -8.96
C HIS A 210 0.12 -7.56 -8.38
N TRP A 211 -0.22 -7.98 -7.17
CA TRP A 211 -1.48 -7.56 -6.53
C TRP A 211 -1.20 -6.71 -5.31
N LEU A 212 -1.95 -5.62 -5.16
CA LEU A 212 -2.05 -4.85 -3.93
C LEU A 212 -3.45 -5.04 -3.36
N ILE A 213 -3.56 -5.51 -2.14
CA ILE A 213 -4.80 -5.78 -1.43
C ILE A 213 -4.80 -5.00 -0.13
N ASP A 214 -5.85 -4.21 0.10
CA ASP A 214 -5.94 -3.29 1.23
C ASP A 214 -7.37 -3.29 1.80
N SER A 215 -7.47 -3.36 3.11
CA SER A 215 -8.73 -3.34 3.87
C SER A 215 -9.20 -1.92 4.23
N HIS A 216 -8.35 -0.91 4.05
CA HIS A 216 -8.63 0.48 4.35
C HIS A 216 -9.32 1.16 3.15
N PRO A 217 -10.31 2.01 3.39
CA PRO A 217 -10.83 2.89 2.35
C PRO A 217 -9.76 3.91 1.94
N ARG A 218 -9.61 4.11 0.63
CA ARG A 218 -8.65 5.03 0.00
C ARG A 218 -9.34 5.96 -1.00
N ALA A 219 -10.50 6.51 -0.63
CA ALA A 219 -11.32 7.35 -1.51
C ALA A 219 -10.54 8.49 -2.18
N ALA A 220 -9.73 9.22 -1.39
CA ALA A 220 -8.97 10.38 -1.88
C ALA A 220 -7.80 10.01 -2.81
N HIS A 221 -7.18 8.86 -2.62
CA HIS A 221 -5.94 8.49 -3.31
C HIS A 221 -6.17 7.53 -4.48
N LEU A 222 -7.16 6.65 -4.35
CA LEU A 222 -7.38 5.52 -5.26
C LEU A 222 -8.85 5.37 -5.68
N GLY A 223 -9.77 6.19 -5.16
CA GLY A 223 -11.20 6.11 -5.48
C GLY A 223 -11.91 4.88 -4.90
N ALA A 224 -11.35 4.25 -3.87
CA ALA A 224 -11.93 3.08 -3.21
C ALA A 224 -12.55 3.46 -1.85
N ASP A 225 -13.89 3.47 -1.76
CA ASP A 225 -14.61 3.77 -0.51
C ASP A 225 -14.66 2.61 0.50
N GLY A 226 -14.18 1.42 0.09
CA GLY A 226 -14.11 0.23 0.92
C GLY A 226 -12.78 -0.50 0.74
N SER A 227 -12.77 -1.81 0.93
CA SER A 227 -11.59 -2.64 0.62
C SER A 227 -11.41 -2.80 -0.90
N TYR A 228 -10.18 -3.04 -1.34
CA TYR A 228 -9.89 -3.23 -2.75
C TYR A 228 -8.73 -4.19 -3.02
N ALA A 229 -8.70 -4.72 -4.24
CA ALA A 229 -7.56 -5.40 -4.84
C ALA A 229 -7.23 -4.74 -6.19
N LYS A 230 -6.00 -4.26 -6.33
CA LYS A 230 -5.51 -3.58 -7.53
C LYS A 230 -4.42 -4.42 -8.20
N PRO A 231 -4.62 -4.89 -9.44
CA PRO A 231 -3.57 -5.55 -10.20
C PRO A 231 -2.59 -4.53 -10.79
N HIS A 232 -1.34 -4.95 -10.91
CA HIS A 232 -0.22 -4.15 -11.39
C HIS A 232 0.59 -4.96 -12.41
N PRO A 233 0.80 -4.46 -13.65
CA PRO A 233 1.54 -5.20 -14.67
C PRO A 233 3.02 -5.39 -14.32
N ASN A 234 3.56 -4.53 -13.47
CA ASN A 234 4.98 -4.56 -13.09
C ASN A 234 5.18 -3.93 -11.71
N LEU A 235 6.35 -4.20 -11.12
CA LEU A 235 6.73 -3.71 -9.81
C LEU A 235 6.73 -2.18 -9.72
N ALA A 236 7.13 -1.46 -10.77
CA ALA A 236 7.14 0.01 -10.77
C ALA A 236 5.72 0.58 -10.56
N SER A 237 4.71 0.05 -11.26
CA SER A 237 3.32 0.50 -11.10
C SER A 237 2.74 0.16 -9.71
N LEU A 238 3.17 -0.95 -9.12
CA LEU A 238 2.83 -1.33 -7.75
C LEU A 238 3.44 -0.33 -6.75
N LEU A 239 4.73 -0.01 -6.92
CA LEU A 239 5.44 0.94 -6.06
C LEU A 239 4.77 2.33 -6.06
N LEU A 240 4.29 2.81 -7.20
CA LEU A 240 3.52 4.06 -7.26
C LEU A 240 2.27 4.03 -6.38
N SER A 241 1.55 2.90 -6.33
CA SER A 241 0.36 2.78 -5.47
C SER A 241 0.73 2.63 -4.00
N LEU A 242 1.81 1.92 -3.69
CA LEU A 242 2.33 1.84 -2.32
C LEU A 242 2.83 3.20 -1.81
N GLN A 243 3.48 4.01 -2.65
CA GLN A 243 3.90 5.38 -2.30
C GLN A 243 2.70 6.30 -2.05
N ALA A 244 1.61 6.13 -2.80
CA ALA A 244 0.38 6.89 -2.57
C ALA A 244 -0.30 6.54 -1.23
N ILE A 245 -0.17 5.29 -0.77
CA ILE A 245 -0.74 4.80 0.50
C ILE A 245 0.18 5.11 1.68
N PHE A 246 1.48 4.97 1.48
CA PHE A 246 2.53 5.20 2.48
C PHE A 246 3.46 6.32 2.01
N PRO A 247 3.00 7.58 2.01
CA PRO A 247 3.87 8.69 1.68
C PRO A 247 4.95 8.85 2.77
N PRO A 248 6.18 9.24 2.39
CA PRO A 248 7.18 9.62 3.38
C PRO A 248 6.69 10.82 4.19
N THR A 249 6.89 10.77 5.49
CA THR A 249 6.57 11.87 6.39
C THR A 249 7.75 12.82 6.46
N GLU A 250 7.53 14.08 6.07
CA GLU A 250 8.50 15.16 6.22
C GLU A 250 8.34 15.81 7.60
N LEU A 251 9.31 15.59 8.48
CA LEU A 251 9.26 16.08 9.87
C LEU A 251 9.91 17.45 10.09
N GLY A 252 10.38 18.10 9.03
CA GLY A 252 11.09 19.37 9.09
C GLY A 252 12.55 19.24 9.58
N PRO A 253 13.34 20.32 9.50
CA PRO A 253 14.78 20.30 9.78
C PRO A 253 15.13 20.18 11.27
N ASP A 254 14.19 20.49 12.17
CA ASP A 254 14.42 20.48 13.62
C ASP A 254 14.34 19.08 14.23
N ILE A 255 13.87 18.09 13.47
CA ILE A 255 13.72 16.72 13.93
C ILE A 255 14.99 15.93 13.57
N PRO A 256 15.65 15.28 14.56
CA PRO A 256 16.83 14.47 14.28
C PRO A 256 16.58 13.41 13.22
N GLU A 257 17.54 13.19 12.33
CA GLU A 257 17.44 12.22 11.22
C GLU A 257 17.00 10.83 11.69
N MET A 258 17.54 10.36 12.82
CA MET A 258 17.17 9.07 13.42
C MET A 258 15.66 8.99 13.76
N MET A 259 15.08 10.08 14.26
CA MET A 259 13.63 10.12 14.53
C MET A 259 12.85 10.13 13.21
N ALA A 260 13.29 10.88 12.21
CA ALA A 260 12.68 10.85 10.87
C ALA A 260 12.71 9.45 10.24
N MET A 261 13.81 8.72 10.40
CA MET A 261 13.91 7.31 9.97
C MET A 261 12.92 6.42 10.72
N MET A 262 12.72 6.61 12.03
CA MET A 262 11.74 5.85 12.81
C MET A 262 10.30 6.11 12.36
N TYR A 263 9.93 7.37 12.11
CA TYR A 263 8.59 7.69 11.58
C TYR A 263 8.41 7.16 10.15
N ASN A 264 9.48 7.06 9.38
CA ASN A 264 9.46 6.55 8.02
C ASN A 264 9.72 5.04 7.91
N SER A 265 9.92 4.32 9.02
CA SER A 265 10.13 2.88 8.97
C SER A 265 8.87 2.11 8.58
N PHE A 266 9.09 0.93 8.04
CA PHE A 266 8.06 -0.08 7.78
C PHE A 266 8.66 -1.47 7.90
N ASP A 267 7.81 -2.47 8.14
CA ASP A 267 8.21 -3.87 8.19
C ASP A 267 7.56 -4.64 7.03
N MET A 268 8.30 -5.59 6.46
CA MET A 268 7.82 -6.55 5.47
C MET A 268 7.95 -7.98 5.98
N TYR A 269 6.89 -8.75 5.79
CA TYR A 269 6.80 -10.16 6.14
C TYR A 269 6.57 -10.95 4.86
N PRO A 270 7.62 -11.54 4.25
CA PRO A 270 7.45 -12.42 3.11
C PRO A 270 6.86 -13.75 3.61
N LEU A 271 5.67 -14.10 3.15
CA LEU A 271 4.84 -15.20 3.63
C LEU A 271 4.67 -16.27 2.56
N GLN A 272 4.80 -17.52 2.98
CA GLN A 272 4.49 -18.70 2.18
C GLN A 272 3.59 -19.65 2.98
N MET A 273 2.87 -20.53 2.27
CA MET A 273 2.14 -21.62 2.92
C MET A 273 3.12 -22.59 3.59
N ASN A 274 2.74 -23.08 4.76
CA ASN A 274 3.45 -24.16 5.48
C ASN A 274 3.28 -25.53 4.82
#